data_AF-J2XL24-F1
#
_entry.id   AF-J2XL24-F1
#
_cell.length_a   1.000
_cell.length_b   1.000
_cell.length_c   1.000
_cell.angle_alpha   90.00
_cell.angle_beta   90.00
_cell.angle_gamma   90.00
#
_symmetry.space_group_name_H-M   'P 1'
#
loop_
_entity.id
_entity.type
_entity.pdbx_description
1 polymer ?
#
loop_
_entity_poly.entity_id
_entity_poly.type
_entity_poly.pdbx_seq_one_letter_code
_entity_poly.pdbx_strand_id
1 'polypeptide(L)'
;MSNVIQLHASNPGGFTRMDNDLYGALIRADLSGRELRVALAIHRQTAGYNVASARIAASYIAEMANIHREDVSRIIGELLRQRVIYREGGSKAPIGISPVTAWRIDAKNNRKSTTKKVPQCGVSTTSLVAFPPHNKDTNTNTTSDEVVVDAERQPEAAAGKISRTKADSCPHRAIVDLYHEILSELPAVTLINKTRQQNLQGRWREHEAHRDLAFWREYFESVKASNFLMGKVEGRFGTKPFRASFDWLIAPRNFVKVVEGNYHA
;
A
#
# COMPACT_ATOMS: atom_id res chain seq x y z
N MET A 1 -47.33 -2.43 14.04
CA MET A 1 -46.70 -1.51 13.07
C MET A 1 -46.06 -2.35 11.98
N SER A 2 -46.41 -2.16 10.71
CA SER A 2 -45.84 -2.94 9.60
C SER A 2 -44.43 -2.44 9.26
N ASN A 3 -43.44 -3.33 9.32
CA ASN A 3 -42.03 -3.01 9.02
C ASN A 3 -41.72 -3.01 7.50
N VAL A 4 -42.73 -2.90 6.66
CA VAL A 4 -42.58 -2.96 5.20
C VAL A 4 -42.43 -1.54 4.67
N ILE A 5 -41.19 -1.14 4.44
CA ILE A 5 -40.87 0.14 3.79
C ILE A 5 -40.75 -0.13 2.28
N GLN A 6 -41.72 0.37 1.50
CA GLN A 6 -41.62 0.32 0.05
C GLN A 6 -40.55 1.30 -0.43
N LEU A 7 -39.56 0.80 -1.17
CA LEU A 7 -38.36 1.57 -1.49
C LEU A 7 -38.65 2.79 -2.38
N HIS A 8 -39.72 2.80 -3.18
CA HIS A 8 -40.00 3.87 -4.15
C HIS A 8 -41.49 3.95 -4.56
N ALA A 9 -42.40 4.22 -3.62
CA ALA A 9 -43.85 4.21 -3.89
C ALA A 9 -44.33 5.28 -4.90
N SER A 10 -43.60 6.40 -5.06
CA SER A 10 -44.02 7.56 -5.86
C SER A 10 -43.09 7.92 -7.02
N ASN A 11 -41.81 7.53 -6.99
CA ASN A 11 -40.88 7.75 -8.08
C ASN A 11 -39.95 6.53 -8.19
N PRO A 12 -40.27 5.55 -9.05
CA PRO A 12 -39.37 4.45 -9.33
C PRO A 12 -38.11 5.06 -9.95
N GLY A 13 -37.00 5.09 -9.20
CA GLY A 13 -35.76 5.73 -9.64
C GLY A 13 -35.19 5.16 -10.94
N GLY A 14 -34.01 5.62 -11.34
CA GLY A 14 -33.36 5.14 -12.56
C GLY A 14 -32.99 3.65 -12.48
N PHE A 15 -33.39 2.87 -13.49
CA PHE A 15 -33.03 1.46 -13.61
C PHE A 15 -31.87 1.26 -14.58
N THR A 16 -30.96 0.34 -14.25
CA THR A 16 -29.92 -0.13 -15.17
C THR A 16 -30.33 -1.49 -15.69
N ARG A 17 -30.45 -1.64 -17.00
CA ARG A 17 -30.74 -2.93 -17.64
C ARG A 17 -29.50 -3.82 -17.53
N MET A 18 -29.70 -5.03 -17.02
CA MET A 18 -28.65 -6.04 -16.88
C MET A 18 -29.17 -7.37 -17.44
N ASP A 19 -28.34 -8.07 -18.20
CA ASP A 19 -28.68 -9.41 -18.68
C ASP A 19 -28.77 -10.39 -17.50
N ASN A 20 -29.81 -11.22 -17.47
CA ASN A 20 -30.02 -12.21 -16.42
C ASN A 20 -28.87 -13.23 -16.39
N ASP A 21 -28.32 -13.59 -17.55
CA ASP A 21 -27.19 -14.52 -17.64
C ASP A 21 -25.93 -13.89 -17.03
N LEU A 22 -25.69 -12.61 -17.32
CA LEU A 22 -24.61 -11.84 -16.69
C LEU A 22 -24.83 -11.69 -15.18
N TYR A 23 -26.06 -11.48 -14.74
CA TYR A 23 -26.41 -11.33 -13.33
C TYR A 23 -26.18 -12.63 -12.56
N GLY A 24 -26.68 -13.75 -13.10
CA GLY A 24 -26.43 -15.07 -12.55
C GLY A 24 -24.94 -15.44 -12.53
N ALA A 25 -24.19 -15.03 -13.57
CA ALA A 25 -22.75 -15.24 -13.62
C ALA A 25 -22.01 -14.44 -12.55
N LEU A 26 -22.33 -13.16 -12.34
CA LEU A 26 -21.70 -12.34 -11.28
C LEU A 26 -22.00 -12.88 -9.87
N ILE A 27 -23.20 -13.43 -9.64
CA ILE A 27 -23.56 -14.05 -8.36
C ILE A 27 -22.77 -15.34 -8.12
N ARG A 28 -22.60 -16.17 -9.16
CA ARG A 28 -21.91 -17.46 -9.06
C ARG A 28 -20.39 -17.32 -9.05
N ALA A 29 -19.87 -16.27 -9.65
CA ALA A 29 -18.45 -16.03 -9.78
C ALA A 29 -17.78 -15.86 -8.41
N ASP A 30 -16.64 -16.52 -8.20
CA ASP A 30 -15.81 -16.37 -7.00
C ASP A 30 -14.97 -15.07 -7.06
N LEU A 31 -15.66 -13.94 -7.29
CA LEU A 31 -15.06 -12.61 -7.29
C LEU A 31 -14.95 -12.09 -5.85
N SER A 32 -13.89 -11.34 -5.58
CA SER A 32 -13.80 -10.62 -4.31
C SER A 32 -14.91 -9.59 -4.25
N GLY A 33 -15.44 -9.29 -3.05
CA GLY A 33 -16.40 -8.19 -2.90
C GLY A 33 -15.91 -6.85 -3.47
N ARG A 34 -14.59 -6.61 -3.51
CA ARG A 34 -14.01 -5.42 -4.17
C ARG A 34 -14.04 -5.50 -5.69
N GLU A 35 -13.70 -6.65 -6.26
CA GLU A 35 -13.79 -6.90 -7.71
C GLU A 35 -15.22 -6.81 -8.21
N LEU A 36 -16.17 -7.42 -7.48
CA LEU A 36 -17.59 -7.37 -7.82
C LEU A 36 -18.10 -5.93 -7.86
N ARG A 37 -17.73 -5.09 -6.88
CA ARG A 37 -18.09 -3.65 -6.88
C ARG A 37 -17.53 -2.92 -8.10
N VAL A 38 -16.27 -3.19 -8.46
CA VAL A 38 -15.65 -2.58 -9.64
C VAL A 38 -16.34 -3.05 -10.93
N ALA A 39 -16.64 -4.35 -11.06
CA ALA A 39 -17.36 -4.90 -12.21
C ALA A 39 -18.76 -4.28 -12.35
N LEU A 40 -19.50 -4.14 -11.24
CA LEU A 40 -20.81 -3.48 -11.22
C LEU A 40 -20.72 -1.99 -11.53
N ALA A 41 -19.70 -1.28 -11.05
CA ALA A 41 -19.47 0.12 -11.38
C ALA A 41 -19.19 0.32 -12.87
N ILE A 42 -18.38 -0.55 -13.48
CA ILE A 42 -18.14 -0.54 -14.93
C ILE A 42 -19.44 -0.84 -15.67
N HIS A 43 -20.19 -1.87 -15.27
CA HIS A 43 -21.47 -2.21 -15.88
C HIS A 43 -22.49 -1.06 -15.81
N ARG A 44 -22.57 -0.35 -14.68
CA ARG A 44 -23.40 0.83 -14.51
C ARG A 44 -23.05 1.95 -15.49
N GLN A 45 -21.76 2.12 -15.79
CA GLN A 45 -21.27 3.15 -16.69
C GLN A 45 -21.34 2.76 -18.18
N THR A 46 -21.48 1.47 -18.49
CA THR A 46 -21.66 0.96 -19.86
C THR A 46 -23.14 0.72 -20.16
N ALA A 47 -23.70 -0.38 -19.67
CA ALA A 47 -25.09 -0.77 -19.92
C ALA A 47 -26.09 0.26 -19.40
N GLY A 48 -25.78 0.95 -18.29
CA GLY A 48 -26.62 2.03 -17.77
C GLY A 48 -26.71 3.26 -18.68
N TYR A 49 -25.81 3.41 -19.64
CA TYR A 49 -25.87 4.44 -20.68
C TYR A 49 -26.15 3.83 -22.07
N ASN A 50 -26.52 2.55 -22.12
CA ASN A 50 -26.76 1.78 -23.35
C ASN A 50 -25.55 1.75 -24.32
N VAL A 51 -24.33 1.69 -23.77
CA VAL A 51 -23.09 1.60 -24.55
C VAL A 51 -22.34 0.31 -24.16
N ALA A 52 -21.76 -0.38 -25.14
CA ALA A 52 -21.00 -1.61 -24.88
C ALA A 52 -19.69 -1.38 -24.09
N SER A 53 -18.98 -0.30 -24.40
CA SER A 53 -17.73 0.08 -23.75
C SER A 53 -17.69 1.59 -23.52
N ALA A 54 -17.12 2.02 -22.38
CA ALA A 54 -17.05 3.43 -22.03
C ALA A 54 -15.63 3.79 -21.57
N ARG A 55 -15.22 5.03 -21.82
CA ARG A 55 -13.92 5.54 -21.39
C ARG A 55 -14.04 6.09 -19.97
N ILE A 56 -13.69 5.26 -18.98
CA ILE A 56 -13.94 5.54 -17.56
C ILE A 56 -12.63 5.81 -16.83
N ALA A 57 -12.57 6.91 -16.08
CA ALA A 57 -11.43 7.22 -15.23
C ALA A 57 -11.42 6.31 -13.98
N ALA A 58 -10.24 5.83 -13.59
CA ALA A 58 -10.10 5.00 -12.39
C ALA A 58 -10.49 5.72 -11.09
N SER A 59 -10.38 7.06 -11.03
CA SER A 59 -10.86 7.88 -9.91
C SER A 59 -12.38 7.81 -9.78
N TYR A 60 -13.09 7.86 -10.89
CA TYR A 60 -14.54 7.80 -10.89
C TYR A 60 -15.05 6.43 -10.41
N ILE A 61 -14.41 5.35 -10.86
CA ILE A 61 -14.70 3.99 -10.37
C ILE A 61 -14.39 3.88 -8.88
N ALA A 62 -13.28 4.48 -8.43
CA ALA A 62 -12.88 4.49 -7.01
C ALA A 62 -13.92 5.16 -6.11
N GLU A 63 -14.42 6.33 -6.52
CA GLU A 63 -15.50 7.05 -5.84
C GLU A 63 -16.78 6.22 -5.82
N MET A 64 -17.21 5.69 -6.96
CA MET A 64 -18.45 4.90 -7.06
C MET A 64 -18.41 3.60 -6.27
N ALA A 65 -17.28 2.89 -6.29
CA ALA A 65 -17.11 1.61 -5.59
C ALA A 65 -16.74 1.80 -4.10
N ASN A 66 -16.44 3.03 -3.67
CA ASN A 66 -15.87 3.36 -2.37
C ASN A 66 -14.60 2.52 -2.07
N ILE A 67 -13.64 2.58 -2.99
CA ILE A 67 -12.36 1.86 -2.92
C ILE A 67 -11.24 2.86 -3.21
N HIS A 68 -10.09 2.74 -2.53
CA HIS A 68 -8.94 3.58 -2.84
C HIS A 68 -8.48 3.41 -4.29
N ARG A 69 -8.17 4.53 -4.96
CA ARG A 69 -7.80 4.58 -6.39
C ARG A 69 -6.68 3.62 -6.78
N GLU A 70 -5.72 3.41 -5.90
CA GLU A 70 -4.57 2.51 -6.11
C GLU A 70 -5.03 1.05 -6.26
N ASP A 71 -6.03 0.65 -5.50
CA ASP A 71 -6.56 -0.71 -5.53
C ASP A 71 -7.40 -0.98 -6.77
N VAL A 72 -8.12 0.03 -7.27
CA VAL A 72 -8.94 -0.10 -8.47
C VAL A 72 -8.11 -0.50 -9.69
N SER A 73 -6.91 0.05 -9.84
CA SER A 73 -6.05 -0.30 -10.99
C SER A 73 -5.59 -1.75 -10.94
N ARG A 74 -5.31 -2.27 -9.73
CA ARG A 74 -4.95 -3.69 -9.51
C ARG A 74 -6.14 -4.60 -9.81
N ILE A 75 -7.31 -4.24 -9.29
CA ILE A 75 -8.56 -4.97 -9.49
C ILE A 75 -8.93 -5.01 -10.98
N ILE A 76 -8.78 -3.90 -11.71
CA ILE A 76 -9.03 -3.90 -13.16
C ILE A 76 -8.06 -4.84 -13.89
N GLY A 77 -6.79 -4.89 -13.48
CA GLY A 77 -5.83 -5.86 -14.01
C GLY A 77 -6.24 -7.32 -13.74
N GLU A 78 -6.74 -7.60 -12.53
CA GLU A 78 -7.27 -8.92 -12.15
C GLU A 78 -8.50 -9.31 -12.97
N LEU A 79 -9.46 -8.39 -13.12
CA LEU A 79 -10.68 -8.62 -13.92
C LEU A 79 -10.38 -8.81 -15.41
N LEU A 80 -9.38 -8.10 -15.95
CA LEU A 80 -8.89 -8.32 -17.32
C LEU A 80 -8.26 -9.69 -17.48
N ARG A 81 -7.43 -10.11 -16.51
CA ARG A 81 -6.81 -11.43 -16.49
C ARG A 81 -7.85 -12.55 -16.42
N GLN A 82 -8.91 -12.36 -15.63
CA GLN A 82 -10.04 -13.27 -15.52
C GLN A 82 -11.05 -13.16 -16.67
N ARG A 83 -10.80 -12.27 -17.65
CA ARG A 83 -11.68 -12.00 -18.80
C ARG A 83 -13.11 -11.63 -18.44
N VAL A 84 -13.34 -11.08 -17.25
CA VAL A 84 -14.65 -10.54 -16.84
C VAL A 84 -14.93 -9.22 -17.57
N ILE A 85 -13.88 -8.43 -17.77
CA ILE A 85 -13.92 -7.18 -18.54
C ILE A 85 -12.97 -7.27 -19.73
N TYR A 86 -13.21 -6.45 -20.74
CA TYR A 86 -12.32 -6.25 -21.88
C TYR A 86 -11.98 -4.77 -22.07
N ARG A 87 -10.90 -4.53 -22.82
CA ARG A 87 -10.45 -3.20 -23.21
C ARG A 87 -10.15 -3.17 -24.70
N GLU A 88 -10.62 -2.13 -25.38
CA GLU A 88 -10.43 -1.92 -26.81
C GLU A 88 -9.08 -1.21 -27.08
N GLY A 89 -7.99 -1.74 -26.52
CA GLY A 89 -6.63 -1.23 -26.70
C GLY A 89 -5.87 -0.97 -25.40
N GLY A 90 -5.22 0.19 -25.31
CA GLY A 90 -4.27 0.52 -24.25
C GLY A 90 -4.85 0.72 -22.84
N SER A 91 -4.00 1.12 -21.90
CA SER A 91 -4.34 1.25 -20.47
C SER A 91 -5.45 2.27 -20.16
N LYS A 92 -5.72 3.22 -21.07
CA LYS A 92 -6.78 4.23 -20.98
C LYS A 92 -7.91 4.02 -21.99
N ALA A 93 -7.93 2.89 -22.70
CA ALA A 93 -8.94 2.58 -23.69
C ALA A 93 -10.33 2.37 -23.05
N PRO A 94 -11.42 2.44 -23.84
CA PRO A 94 -12.74 2.09 -23.38
C PRO A 94 -12.78 0.69 -22.76
N ILE A 95 -13.53 0.57 -21.66
CA ILE A 95 -13.68 -0.65 -20.87
C ILE A 95 -15.12 -1.13 -21.01
N GLY A 96 -15.30 -2.43 -21.24
CA GLY A 96 -16.61 -3.10 -21.33
C GLY A 96 -16.64 -4.41 -20.53
N ILE A 97 -17.83 -4.99 -20.39
CA ILE A 97 -18.04 -6.30 -19.75
C ILE A 97 -18.00 -7.39 -20.82
N SER A 98 -17.17 -8.41 -20.62
CA SER A 98 -17.06 -9.53 -21.55
C SER A 98 -18.27 -10.47 -21.43
N PRO A 99 -18.64 -11.18 -22.51
CA PRO A 99 -19.67 -12.21 -22.44
C PRO A 99 -19.26 -13.33 -21.47
N VAL A 100 -20.23 -13.92 -20.76
CA VAL A 100 -20.02 -14.91 -19.70
C VAL A 100 -19.19 -16.12 -20.17
N THR A 101 -19.33 -16.51 -21.43
CA THR A 101 -18.59 -17.62 -22.05
C THR A 101 -17.07 -17.40 -22.10
N ALA A 102 -16.64 -16.14 -22.10
CA ALA A 102 -15.23 -15.79 -22.15
C ALA A 102 -14.54 -15.81 -20.78
N TRP A 103 -15.29 -15.89 -19.69
CA TRP A 103 -14.77 -15.71 -18.33
C TRP A 103 -13.84 -16.87 -17.95
N ARG A 104 -12.75 -16.53 -17.24
CA ARG A 104 -11.73 -17.43 -16.73
C ARG A 104 -11.41 -17.02 -15.30
N ILE A 105 -12.38 -17.21 -14.41
CA ILE A 105 -12.23 -16.86 -13.00
C ILE A 105 -11.33 -17.92 -12.37
N ASP A 106 -10.17 -17.50 -11.88
CA ASP A 106 -9.31 -18.41 -11.14
C ASP A 106 -9.96 -18.74 -9.80
N ALA A 107 -9.80 -19.99 -9.37
CA ALA A 107 -10.05 -20.34 -7.99
C ALA A 107 -9.17 -19.45 -7.13
N LYS A 108 -9.77 -18.52 -6.39
CA LYS A 108 -9.00 -17.73 -5.45
C LYS A 108 -8.48 -18.70 -4.43
N ASN A 109 -7.17 -18.68 -4.22
CA ASN A 109 -6.60 -19.28 -3.02
C ASN A 109 -7.31 -18.58 -1.87
N ASN A 110 -8.33 -19.24 -1.32
CA ASN A 110 -8.95 -18.94 -0.06
C ASN A 110 -7.82 -19.19 0.94
N ARG A 111 -6.87 -18.26 0.99
CA ARG A 111 -5.79 -18.25 1.96
C ARG A 111 -6.59 -18.22 3.25
N LYS A 112 -6.70 -19.39 3.89
CA LYS A 112 -7.07 -19.49 5.29
C LYS A 112 -6.28 -18.36 5.92
N SER A 113 -6.98 -17.30 6.33
CA SER A 113 -6.36 -16.20 7.03
C SER A 113 -5.71 -16.88 8.20
N THR A 114 -4.42 -17.17 8.08
CA THR A 114 -3.69 -17.85 9.13
C THR A 114 -3.63 -16.74 10.12
N THR A 115 -4.52 -16.81 11.13
CA THR A 115 -4.60 -15.84 12.21
C THR A 115 -3.17 -15.50 12.54
N LYS A 116 -2.76 -14.24 12.28
CA LYS A 116 -1.39 -13.84 12.55
C LYS A 116 -1.14 -14.29 13.98
N LYS A 117 -0.15 -15.17 14.20
CA LYS A 117 0.15 -15.67 15.55
C LYS A 117 0.28 -14.44 16.43
N VAL A 118 -0.65 -14.29 17.37
CA VAL A 118 -0.56 -13.23 18.37
C VAL A 118 0.80 -13.44 19.04
N PRO A 119 1.67 -12.42 19.14
CA PRO A 119 2.89 -12.57 19.92
C PRO A 119 2.47 -12.99 21.33
N GLN A 120 3.08 -14.06 21.84
CA GLN A 120 2.82 -14.55 23.20
C GLN A 120 3.47 -13.60 24.20
N CYS A 121 2.95 -12.37 24.31
CA CYS A 121 3.31 -11.44 25.36
C CYS A 121 2.25 -11.52 26.46
N GLY A 122 2.64 -12.15 27.57
CA GLY A 122 2.07 -11.94 28.91
C GLY A 122 0.59 -12.26 29.09
N VAL A 123 0.25 -13.56 29.21
CA VAL A 123 -0.98 -13.93 29.92
C VAL A 123 -0.81 -13.53 31.38
N SER A 124 -1.31 -12.34 31.77
CA SER A 124 -1.40 -11.97 33.19
C SER A 124 -2.45 -12.86 33.84
N THR A 125 -2.00 -13.91 34.55
CA THR A 125 -2.87 -14.93 35.15
C THR A 125 -3.39 -14.48 36.53
N THR A 126 -3.76 -13.21 36.68
CA THR A 126 -4.20 -12.65 37.98
C THR A 126 -5.61 -12.06 37.99
N SER A 127 -6.34 -12.06 36.87
CA SER A 127 -7.74 -11.62 36.87
C SER A 127 -8.72 -12.80 37.02
N LEU A 128 -9.34 -12.93 38.20
CA LEU A 128 -10.49 -13.82 38.47
C LEU A 128 -11.82 -13.31 37.87
N VAL A 129 -11.77 -12.38 36.93
CA VAL A 129 -12.98 -11.81 36.30
C VAL A 129 -13.06 -12.30 34.86
N ALA A 130 -14.15 -12.98 34.52
CA ALA A 130 -14.46 -13.31 33.15
C ALA A 130 -14.64 -12.02 32.35
N PHE A 131 -13.79 -11.78 31.35
CA PHE A 131 -13.97 -10.66 30.44
C PHE A 131 -15.27 -10.89 29.64
N PRO A 132 -16.23 -9.95 29.66
CA PRO A 132 -17.40 -10.02 28.78
C PRO A 132 -16.96 -10.01 27.31
N PRO A 133 -17.62 -10.76 26.40
CA PRO A 133 -17.30 -10.72 24.98
C PRO A 133 -17.81 -9.41 24.37
N HIS A 134 -17.12 -8.30 24.62
CA HIS A 134 -17.41 -7.05 23.95
C HIS A 134 -16.60 -6.95 22.66
N ASN A 135 -17.13 -7.52 21.57
CA ASN A 135 -16.73 -7.16 20.22
C ASN A 135 -17.24 -5.74 19.92
N LYS A 136 -16.44 -4.73 20.28
CA LYS A 136 -16.45 -3.45 19.57
C LYS A 136 -15.13 -3.34 18.82
N ASP A 137 -15.20 -3.65 17.53
CA ASP A 137 -14.21 -3.22 16.55
C ASP A 137 -14.24 -1.69 16.47
N THR A 138 -13.47 -1.04 17.32
CA THR A 138 -13.08 0.36 17.12
C THR A 138 -11.58 0.38 16.90
N ASN A 139 -11.19 0.44 15.62
CA ASN A 139 -9.81 0.70 15.21
C ASN A 139 -9.45 2.16 15.52
N THR A 140 -9.18 2.48 16.79
CA THR A 140 -8.43 3.67 17.17
C THR A 140 -6.96 3.33 17.15
N ASN A 141 -6.28 3.81 16.12
CA ASN A 141 -4.83 3.71 15.96
C ASN A 141 -4.18 4.73 16.92
N THR A 142 -3.67 4.27 18.07
CA THR A 142 -2.84 5.07 18.97
C THR A 142 -1.67 4.21 19.46
N THR A 143 -0.46 4.62 19.08
CA THR A 143 0.88 4.50 19.69
C THR A 143 0.88 3.92 21.12
N SER A 144 1.76 2.97 21.48
CA SER A 144 3.15 3.24 21.88
C SER A 144 4.09 2.03 21.83
N ASP A 145 5.38 2.37 21.69
CA ASP A 145 6.59 1.55 21.73
C ASP A 145 6.77 0.63 22.96
N GLU A 146 7.53 -0.46 22.76
CA GLU A 146 8.79 -0.83 23.45
C GLU A 146 9.01 -2.35 23.70
N VAL A 147 10.00 -2.88 22.94
CA VAL A 147 11.16 -3.79 23.28
C VAL A 147 10.87 -5.06 24.13
N VAL A 148 11.27 -6.29 23.75
CA VAL A 148 12.66 -6.84 23.79
C VAL A 148 12.83 -8.24 23.12
N VAL A 149 14.05 -8.43 22.59
CA VAL A 149 14.92 -9.60 22.23
C VAL A 149 14.48 -11.05 22.60
N ASP A 150 14.90 -12.17 21.99
CA ASP A 150 16.20 -12.58 21.39
C ASP A 150 16.06 -13.85 20.48
N ALA A 151 17.17 -14.27 19.86
CA ALA A 151 17.41 -15.36 18.89
C ALA A 151 17.12 -16.80 19.41
N GLU A 152 16.89 -17.86 18.60
CA GLU A 152 17.85 -18.66 17.78
C GLU A 152 17.04 -19.73 16.99
N ARG A 153 17.26 -19.91 15.68
CA ARG A 153 18.08 -20.94 14.98
C ARG A 153 17.27 -22.15 14.42
N GLN A 154 17.58 -22.43 13.15
CA GLN A 154 17.01 -23.33 12.13
C GLN A 154 17.34 -24.84 12.36
N PRO A 155 16.78 -25.84 11.60
CA PRO A 155 17.17 -26.13 10.18
C PRO A 155 16.12 -26.76 9.22
N GLU A 156 16.21 -26.43 7.90
CA GLU A 156 16.39 -27.27 6.67
C GLU A 156 15.15 -28.01 6.11
N ALA A 157 14.88 -28.18 4.80
CA ALA A 157 15.71 -28.42 3.61
C ALA A 157 15.02 -27.87 2.31
N ALA A 158 15.68 -27.16 1.39
CA ALA A 158 16.50 -27.59 0.23
C ALA A 158 15.73 -27.75 -1.11
N ALA A 159 15.97 -26.83 -2.06
CA ALA A 159 16.27 -27.11 -3.48
C ALA A 159 16.40 -25.79 -4.29
N GLY A 160 17.53 -25.61 -5.00
CA GLY A 160 17.72 -24.58 -6.05
C GLY A 160 18.87 -23.60 -5.83
N LYS A 161 20.12 -24.05 -5.99
CA LYS A 161 21.35 -23.25 -5.91
C LYS A 161 21.50 -22.26 -7.08
N ILE A 162 21.55 -20.96 -6.75
CA ILE A 162 22.40 -19.98 -7.45
C ILE A 162 23.16 -19.24 -6.33
N SER A 163 24.48 -19.40 -6.28
CA SER A 163 25.33 -18.78 -5.27
C SER A 163 25.38 -17.27 -5.46
N ARG A 164 24.70 -16.51 -4.60
CA ARG A 164 24.99 -15.08 -4.41
C ARG A 164 25.96 -14.94 -3.25
N THR A 165 27.14 -14.45 -3.56
CA THR A 165 28.21 -14.05 -2.63
C THR A 165 27.66 -13.10 -1.57
N LYS A 166 28.18 -13.22 -0.35
CA LYS A 166 27.77 -12.51 0.88
C LYS A 166 28.04 -10.98 0.87
N ALA A 167 28.16 -10.34 -0.29
CA ALA A 167 28.59 -8.95 -0.44
C ALA A 167 27.46 -7.89 -0.38
N ASP A 168 26.18 -8.28 -0.36
CA ASP A 168 25.06 -7.34 -0.58
C ASP A 168 24.19 -7.04 0.66
N SER A 169 24.64 -7.42 1.86
CA SER A 169 23.93 -7.06 3.09
C SER A 169 24.20 -5.60 3.41
N CYS A 170 23.21 -4.73 3.18
CA CYS A 170 23.36 -3.32 3.47
C CYS A 170 23.53 -3.11 4.99
N PRO A 171 24.54 -2.35 5.45
CA PRO A 171 24.77 -2.10 6.87
C PRO A 171 23.81 -1.00 7.38
N HIS A 172 22.53 -1.33 7.56
CA HIS A 172 21.50 -0.36 7.97
C HIS A 172 21.83 0.38 9.27
N ARG A 173 22.37 -0.33 10.27
CA ARG A 173 22.72 0.27 11.58
C ARG A 173 23.83 1.31 11.44
N ALA A 174 24.94 0.96 10.76
CA ALA A 174 26.05 1.88 10.57
C ALA A 174 25.63 3.19 9.86
N ILE A 175 24.74 3.12 8.87
CA ILE A 175 24.24 4.32 8.17
C ILE A 175 23.35 5.17 9.10
N VAL A 176 22.56 4.55 9.98
CA VAL A 176 21.76 5.27 10.97
C VAL A 176 22.65 5.92 12.04
N ASP A 177 23.69 5.22 12.49
CA ASP A 177 24.65 5.75 13.46
C ASP A 177 25.36 6.99 12.87
N LEU A 178 25.77 6.95 11.60
CA LEU A 178 26.32 8.11 10.88
C LEU A 178 25.34 9.28 10.82
N TYR A 179 24.05 9.00 10.61
CA TYR A 179 23.02 10.04 10.61
C TYR A 179 22.91 10.70 11.99
N HIS A 180 22.93 9.93 13.10
CA HIS A 180 22.90 10.50 14.45
C HIS A 180 24.19 11.24 14.82
N GLU A 181 25.34 10.77 14.35
CA GLU A 181 26.65 11.40 14.57
C GLU A 181 26.72 12.78 13.89
N ILE A 182 26.33 12.85 12.61
CA ILE A 182 26.53 14.05 11.79
C ILE A 182 25.38 15.05 11.95
N LEU A 183 24.14 14.55 12.05
CA LEU A 183 22.90 15.33 12.00
C LEU A 183 22.10 15.26 13.32
N SER A 184 22.78 15.51 14.44
CA SER A 184 22.17 15.51 15.79
C SER A 184 21.07 16.55 16.00
N GLU A 185 21.03 17.61 15.19
CA GLU A 185 20.00 18.66 15.23
C GLU A 185 18.66 18.24 14.58
N LEU A 186 18.66 17.17 13.79
CA LEU A 186 17.49 16.65 13.10
C LEU A 186 16.77 15.58 13.93
N PRO A 187 15.48 15.28 13.63
CA PRO A 187 14.75 14.24 14.35
C PRO A 187 15.49 12.90 14.31
N ALA A 188 15.76 12.35 15.50
CA ALA A 188 16.45 11.08 15.65
C ALA A 188 15.59 9.90 15.15
N VAL A 189 16.28 8.84 14.73
CA VAL A 189 15.68 7.59 14.25
C VAL A 189 15.57 6.65 15.45
N THR A 190 14.37 6.49 16.00
CA THR A 190 14.12 5.59 17.14
C THR A 190 13.94 4.13 16.70
N LEU A 191 13.28 3.90 15.57
CA LEU A 191 12.95 2.54 15.08
C LEU A 191 13.37 2.32 13.62
N ILE A 192 14.14 1.28 13.35
CA ILE A 192 14.44 0.84 11.98
C ILE A 192 13.34 -0.14 11.53
N ASN A 193 12.29 0.41 10.92
CA ASN A 193 11.19 -0.39 10.38
C ASN A 193 11.54 -1.03 9.01
N LYS A 194 10.69 -1.96 8.54
CA LYS A 194 10.91 -2.69 7.28
C LYS A 194 10.95 -1.76 6.05
N THR A 195 10.19 -0.68 6.06
CA THR A 195 10.16 0.30 4.95
C THR A 195 11.47 1.09 4.85
N ARG A 196 12.02 1.54 5.98
CA ARG A 196 13.35 2.19 6.08
C ARG A 196 14.43 1.26 5.55
N GLN A 197 14.40 -0.01 5.96
CA GLN A 197 15.34 -1.01 5.49
C GLN A 197 15.25 -1.22 3.97
N GLN A 198 14.04 -1.28 3.42
CA GLN A 198 13.81 -1.43 1.98
C GLN A 198 14.31 -0.22 1.18
N ASN A 199 14.00 1.00 1.63
CA ASN A 199 14.45 2.21 0.95
C ASN A 199 15.98 2.32 0.96
N LEU A 200 16.59 2.09 2.12
CA LEU A 200 18.03 2.17 2.31
C LEU A 200 18.77 1.05 1.55
N GLN A 201 18.23 -0.18 1.55
CA GLN A 201 18.73 -1.26 0.69
C GLN A 201 18.56 -0.92 -0.80
N GLY A 202 17.48 -0.24 -1.16
CA GLY A 202 17.25 0.27 -2.50
C GLY A 202 18.34 1.25 -2.94
N ARG A 203 18.68 2.24 -2.09
CA ARG A 203 19.77 3.20 -2.35
C ARG A 203 21.13 2.51 -2.43
N TRP A 204 21.41 1.59 -1.50
CA TRP A 204 22.65 0.79 -1.49
C TRP A 204 22.86 0.00 -2.78
N ARG A 205 21.79 -0.53 -3.37
CA ARG A 205 21.90 -1.33 -4.61
C ARG A 205 21.93 -0.50 -5.88
N GLU A 206 21.44 0.74 -5.84
CA GLU A 206 21.24 1.59 -7.00
C GLU A 206 22.54 2.03 -7.67
N HIS A 207 23.59 2.30 -6.89
CA HIS A 207 24.89 2.71 -7.42
C HIS A 207 26.03 2.08 -6.61
N GLU A 208 27.15 1.78 -7.27
CA GLU A 208 28.31 1.17 -6.61
C GLU A 208 28.92 2.10 -5.55
N ALA A 209 28.96 3.41 -5.82
CA ALA A 209 29.43 4.41 -4.86
C ALA A 209 28.58 4.46 -3.57
N HIS A 210 27.29 4.09 -3.62
CA HIS A 210 26.43 4.06 -2.43
C HIS A 210 26.72 2.86 -1.52
N ARG A 211 27.53 1.89 -1.99
CA ARG A 211 27.94 0.70 -1.22
C ARG A 211 29.16 0.95 -0.34
N ASP A 212 29.44 2.21 -0.04
CA ASP A 212 30.51 2.65 0.83
C ASP A 212 29.96 3.58 1.93
N LEU A 213 30.42 3.38 3.16
CA LEU A 213 30.06 4.23 4.30
C LEU A 213 30.66 5.63 4.19
N ALA A 214 31.79 5.79 3.50
CA ALA A 214 32.39 7.10 3.26
C ALA A 214 31.44 8.01 2.46
N PHE A 215 30.80 7.46 1.41
CA PHE A 215 29.79 8.18 0.65
C PHE A 215 28.61 8.63 1.53
N TRP A 216 28.11 7.79 2.43
CA TRP A 216 27.00 8.17 3.32
C TRP A 216 27.39 9.28 4.32
N ARG A 217 28.66 9.30 4.77
CA ARG A 217 29.20 10.38 5.58
C ARG A 217 29.19 11.70 4.80
N GLU A 218 29.77 11.71 3.60
CA GLU A 218 29.76 12.89 2.71
C GLU A 218 28.34 13.35 2.37
N TYR A 219 27.43 12.41 2.13
CA TYR A 219 26.01 12.70 1.89
C TYR A 219 25.34 13.38 3.08
N PHE A 220 25.58 12.93 4.31
CA PHE A 220 25.01 13.60 5.49
C PHE A 220 25.71 14.93 5.80
N GLU A 221 26.99 15.06 5.49
CA GLU A 221 27.72 16.34 5.59
C GLU A 221 27.17 17.38 4.60
N SER A 222 26.83 16.98 3.37
CA SER A 222 26.17 17.87 2.41
C SER A 222 24.78 18.30 2.93
N VAL A 223 23.99 17.38 3.49
CA VAL A 223 22.73 17.73 4.13
C VAL A 223 22.92 18.75 5.26
N LYS A 224 23.96 18.58 6.09
CA LYS A 224 24.30 19.49 7.18
C LYS A 224 24.65 20.91 6.71
N ALA A 225 25.30 21.00 5.54
CA ALA A 225 25.66 22.27 4.93
C ALA A 225 24.45 23.04 4.36
N SER A 226 23.31 22.38 4.11
CA SER A 226 22.11 23.04 3.58
C SER A 226 21.27 23.70 4.67
N ASN A 227 21.14 25.03 4.61
CA ASN A 227 20.27 25.79 5.52
C ASN A 227 18.80 25.38 5.41
N PHE A 228 18.33 25.03 4.21
CA PHE A 228 16.95 24.59 3.98
C PHE A 228 16.68 23.22 4.59
N LEU A 229 17.55 22.22 4.36
CA LEU A 229 17.34 20.86 4.86
C LEU A 229 17.46 20.80 6.40
N MET A 230 18.31 21.65 6.98
CA MET A 230 18.48 21.79 8.43
C MET A 230 17.37 22.61 9.11
N GLY A 231 16.44 23.20 8.36
CA GLY A 231 15.37 24.04 8.90
C GLY A 231 15.83 25.35 9.52
N LYS A 232 16.93 25.90 8.98
CA LYS A 232 17.45 27.25 9.30
C LYS A 232 16.80 28.35 8.45
N VAL A 233 15.98 27.97 7.45
CA VAL A 233 15.20 28.88 6.61
C VAL A 233 13.78 28.98 7.14
N GLU A 234 13.24 30.20 7.24
CA GLU A 234 11.86 30.45 7.66
C GLU A 234 10.85 29.77 6.73
N GLY A 235 9.78 29.23 7.31
CA GLY A 235 8.71 28.62 6.53
C GLY A 235 7.90 29.68 5.77
N ARG A 236 7.43 29.32 4.57
CA ARG A 236 6.57 30.22 3.79
C ARG A 236 5.27 30.48 4.54
N PHE A 237 4.76 31.70 4.49
CA PHE A 237 3.48 32.08 5.08
C PHE A 237 3.37 31.81 6.60
N GLY A 238 4.46 31.98 7.35
CA GLY A 238 4.45 31.79 8.81
C GLY A 238 4.33 30.32 9.25
N THR A 239 4.57 29.38 8.34
CA THR A 239 4.60 27.95 8.66
C THR A 239 5.92 27.57 9.34
N LYS A 240 5.95 26.41 10.02
CA LYS A 240 7.17 25.92 10.67
C LYS A 240 8.28 25.69 9.64
N PRO A 241 9.55 26.01 9.96
CA PRO A 241 10.71 25.67 9.12
C PRO A 241 10.73 24.20 8.75
N PHE A 242 11.03 23.90 7.49
CA PHE A 242 11.15 22.53 7.01
C PHE A 242 12.42 21.88 7.57
N ARG A 243 12.29 20.70 8.18
CA ARG A 243 13.44 19.89 8.63
C ARG A 243 13.39 18.54 7.93
N ALA A 244 14.47 18.17 7.26
CA ALA A 244 14.57 16.88 6.59
C ALA A 244 14.58 15.76 7.64
N SER A 245 13.65 14.80 7.52
CA SER A 245 13.69 13.58 8.32
C SER A 245 14.53 12.52 7.63
N PHE A 246 15.02 11.53 8.39
CA PHE A 246 15.74 10.39 7.83
C PHE A 246 14.97 9.70 6.69
N ASP A 247 13.66 9.47 6.88
CA ASP A 247 12.79 8.87 5.85
C ASP A 247 12.73 9.71 4.57
N TRP A 248 12.70 11.04 4.73
CA TRP A 248 12.67 11.96 3.62
C TRP A 248 13.98 11.93 2.82
N LEU A 249 15.13 11.84 3.52
CA LEU A 249 16.47 11.79 2.90
C LEU A 249 16.71 10.50 2.12
N ILE A 250 16.25 9.36 2.63
CA ILE A 250 16.45 8.05 1.95
C ILE A 250 15.36 7.73 0.92
N ALA A 251 14.33 8.58 0.80
CA ALA A 251 13.26 8.38 -0.17
C ALA A 251 13.80 8.55 -1.60
N PRO A 252 13.47 7.65 -2.55
CA PRO A 252 14.11 7.63 -3.87
C PRO A 252 14.07 8.97 -4.62
N ARG A 253 12.92 9.66 -4.57
CA ARG A 253 12.71 10.94 -5.26
C ARG A 253 13.55 12.07 -4.67
N ASN A 254 13.79 12.07 -3.37
CA ASN A 254 14.46 13.17 -2.67
C ASN A 254 15.96 12.95 -2.60
N PHE A 255 16.38 11.69 -2.42
CA PHE A 255 17.78 11.28 -2.40
C PHE A 255 18.53 11.81 -3.62
N VAL A 256 17.97 11.61 -4.82
CA VAL A 256 18.54 12.12 -6.08
C VAL A 256 18.72 13.63 -6.04
N LYS A 257 17.73 14.38 -5.55
CA LYS A 257 17.80 15.84 -5.50
C LYS A 257 18.86 16.37 -4.55
N VAL A 258 19.10 15.67 -3.44
CA VAL A 258 20.15 16.03 -2.47
C VAL A 258 21.52 15.73 -3.08
N VAL A 259 21.70 14.56 -3.71
CA VAL A 259 22.95 14.21 -4.42
C VAL A 259 23.24 15.19 -5.56
N GLU A 260 22.23 15.64 -6.29
CA GLU A 260 22.35 16.66 -7.35
C GLU A 260 22.62 18.08 -6.81
N GLY A 261 22.58 18.28 -5.49
CA GLY A 261 22.89 19.56 -4.86
C GLY A 261 21.80 20.64 -4.98
N ASN A 262 20.55 20.26 -5.27
CA ASN A 262 19.43 21.20 -5.49
C ASN A 262 19.05 22.07 -4.28
N TYR A 263 19.70 21.87 -3.12
CA TYR A 263 19.40 22.53 -1.85
C TYR A 263 20.58 23.33 -1.28
N HIS A 264 21.61 23.60 -2.10
CA HIS A 264 22.80 24.39 -1.73
C HIS A 264 22.81 25.81 -2.31
N ALA A 265 21.64 26.34 -2.67
CA ALA A 265 21.48 27.71 -3.16
C ALA A 265 21.59 28.76 -2.05
#